data_AF-A0ABC8JI64-F1
#
_entry.id   AF-A0ABC8JI64-F1
#
_cell.length_a   1.000
_cell.length_b   1.000
_cell.length_c   1.000
_cell.angle_alpha   90.00
_cell.angle_beta   90.00
_cell.angle_gamma   90.00
#
_symmetry.space_group_name_H-M   'P 1'
#
loop_
_entity.id
_entity.type
_entity.pdbx_description
1 polymer ?
#
loop_
_entity_poly.entity_id
_entity_poly.type
_entity_poly.pdbx_seq_one_letter_code
_entity_poly.pdbx_strand_id
1 'polypeptide(L)'
;MASLSMASVNLRFSPLRSSPKVSSTHASVQFARFNSSSLASTHCISGLRAVFPQKISTVVSQNTQKLQTFTVFAHKGYKMKTHKASAKRFRVTGRGKIVRRRSGKQHLLAKKNNKRKLRLSKMHEVSRSDYDNVIGALPYLKVNRKAT
;
A
#
# COMPACT_ATOMS: atom_id res chain seq x y z
N MET A 1 13.56 -1.31 -68.04
CA MET A 1 13.86 0.14 -68.18
C MET A 1 12.55 0.87 -67.89
N ALA A 2 12.36 1.71 -66.89
CA ALA A 2 13.29 2.56 -66.16
C ALA A 2 12.98 2.57 -64.65
N SER A 3 14.06 2.64 -63.89
CA SER A 3 14.15 2.97 -62.47
C SER A 3 13.94 4.47 -62.24
N LEU A 4 13.14 4.85 -61.26
CA LEU A 4 13.25 6.18 -60.64
C LEU A 4 13.43 6.03 -59.13
N SER A 5 14.72 6.07 -58.78
CA SER A 5 15.25 6.34 -57.45
C SER A 5 15.13 7.84 -57.19
N MET A 6 14.52 8.22 -56.07
CA MET A 6 14.71 9.55 -55.48
C MET A 6 15.20 9.38 -54.05
N ALA A 7 16.49 9.65 -53.89
CA ALA A 7 17.22 9.68 -52.65
C ALA A 7 17.09 11.05 -51.96
N SER A 8 17.39 11.06 -50.65
CA SER A 8 17.68 12.21 -49.78
C SER A 8 16.46 13.08 -49.38
N VAL A 9 16.33 13.58 -48.15
CA VAL A 9 17.36 14.21 -47.30
C VAL A 9 17.09 13.94 -45.82
N ASN A 10 18.07 13.37 -45.11
CA ASN A 10 18.11 13.37 -43.66
C ASN A 10 18.50 14.78 -43.17
N LEU A 11 17.56 15.52 -42.60
CA LEU A 11 17.88 16.73 -41.84
C LEU A 11 17.79 16.41 -40.35
N ARG A 12 18.96 16.08 -39.77
CA ARG A 12 19.17 16.10 -38.32
C ARG A 12 19.20 17.56 -37.89
N PHE A 13 18.14 18.03 -37.23
CA PHE A 13 18.18 19.31 -36.56
C PHE A 13 18.43 19.08 -35.06
N SER A 14 19.68 19.26 -34.65
CA SER A 14 20.11 19.26 -33.25
C SER A 14 20.37 20.69 -32.80
N PRO A 15 19.52 21.29 -31.95
CA PRO A 15 19.91 22.47 -31.20
C PRO A 15 20.55 22.03 -29.87
N LEU A 16 21.87 22.17 -29.79
CA LEU A 16 22.57 22.38 -28.51
C LEU A 16 22.12 23.73 -27.97
N ARG A 17 21.43 23.76 -26.82
CA ARG A 17 21.35 24.98 -26.02
C ARG A 17 21.41 24.66 -24.53
N SER A 18 22.46 25.22 -23.94
CA SER A 18 22.82 25.26 -22.53
C SER A 18 21.81 26.04 -21.67
N SER A 19 21.79 25.68 -20.40
CA SER A 19 20.90 26.08 -19.30
C SER A 19 20.77 27.60 -19.08
N PRO A 20 19.72 28.04 -18.35
CA PRO A 20 20.01 28.53 -16.99
C PRO A 20 19.18 27.83 -15.91
N LYS A 21 19.84 27.51 -14.79
CA LYS A 21 19.21 27.13 -13.52
C LYS A 21 18.52 28.38 -12.95
N VAL A 22 17.22 28.29 -12.71
CA VAL A 22 16.51 29.26 -11.85
C VAL A 22 16.43 28.65 -10.46
N SER A 23 17.27 29.16 -9.57
CA SER A 23 17.21 28.93 -8.13
C SER A 23 16.14 29.84 -7.54
N SER A 24 14.92 29.34 -7.32
CA SER A 24 13.96 30.00 -6.44
C SER A 24 14.30 29.64 -5.00
N THR A 25 15.01 30.55 -4.34
CA THR A 25 15.13 30.59 -2.88
C THR A 25 13.77 30.97 -2.29
N HIS A 26 12.91 29.99 -2.04
CA HIS A 26 11.83 30.19 -1.07
C HIS A 26 12.38 29.85 0.31
N ALA A 27 12.57 30.92 1.09
CA ALA A 27 12.94 30.87 2.49
C ALA A 27 12.06 29.85 3.23
N SER A 28 12.70 28.88 3.89
CA SER A 28 12.06 27.99 4.84
C SER A 28 11.66 28.81 6.06
N VAL A 29 10.38 29.19 6.17
CA VAL A 29 9.85 29.67 7.45
C VAL A 29 9.73 28.43 8.34
N GLN A 30 10.69 28.29 9.26
CA GLN A 30 10.62 27.32 10.34
C GLN A 30 9.51 27.79 11.30
N PHE A 31 8.35 27.14 11.26
CA PHE A 31 7.38 27.31 12.34
C PHE A 31 7.88 26.57 13.57
N ALA A 32 8.06 27.34 14.65
CA ALA A 32 8.47 26.82 15.94
C ALA A 32 7.48 25.75 16.44
N ARG A 33 8.06 24.64 16.89
CA ARG A 33 7.40 23.54 17.59
C ARG A 33 7.00 24.03 18.97
N PHE A 34 5.77 24.52 19.12
CA PHE A 34 5.24 24.85 20.44
C PHE A 34 4.88 23.56 21.19
N ASN A 35 5.68 23.31 22.22
CA ASN A 35 5.41 22.34 23.26
C ASN A 35 4.09 22.67 23.97
N SER A 36 3.37 21.60 24.25
CA SER A 36 2.26 21.44 25.19
C SER A 36 2.20 22.43 26.36
N SER A 37 1.04 23.07 26.53
CA SER A 37 0.54 23.52 27.83
C SER A 37 -0.98 23.31 27.89
N SER A 38 -1.38 22.45 28.82
CA SER A 38 -2.74 22.12 29.23
C SER A 38 -3.56 23.38 29.58
N LEU A 39 -4.66 23.61 28.86
CA LEU A 39 -5.67 24.57 29.25
C LEU A 39 -6.56 23.93 30.33
N ALA A 40 -6.21 24.15 31.59
CA ALA A 40 -7.13 24.01 32.71
C ALA A 40 -7.14 25.37 33.43
N SER A 41 -8.25 26.10 33.32
CA SER A 41 -8.49 27.32 34.10
C SER A 41 -9.89 27.28 34.68
N THR A 42 -9.94 26.95 35.96
CA THR A 42 -11.07 27.05 36.88
C THR A 42 -11.19 28.47 37.43
N HIS A 43 -12.35 29.10 37.30
CA HIS A 43 -12.84 30.08 38.26
C HIS A 43 -14.35 29.90 38.41
N CYS A 44 -14.77 29.06 39.35
CA CYS A 44 -16.10 29.11 39.94
C CYS A 44 -15.96 29.48 41.42
N ILE A 45 -16.79 30.42 41.81
CA ILE A 45 -16.80 31.12 43.09
C ILE A 45 -17.47 30.23 44.15
N SER A 46 -16.93 30.30 45.36
CA SER A 46 -17.54 29.98 46.67
C SER A 46 -17.96 28.53 46.96
N GLY A 47 -17.31 27.98 47.99
CA GLY A 47 -18.03 27.43 49.14
C GLY A 47 -18.38 25.96 49.08
N LEU A 48 -17.49 25.11 49.60
CA LEU A 48 -17.73 24.19 50.73
C LEU A 48 -16.56 23.23 50.84
N ARG A 49 -15.82 23.35 51.95
CA ARG A 49 -14.75 22.44 52.36
C ARG A 49 -15.40 21.26 53.07
N ALA A 50 -15.47 20.10 52.42
CA ALA A 50 -15.79 18.83 53.07
C ALA A 50 -14.52 17.97 53.15
N VAL A 51 -14.05 17.82 54.38
CA VAL A 51 -12.96 16.97 54.83
C VAL A 51 -13.40 15.51 54.70
N PHE A 52 -12.74 14.70 53.86
CA PHE A 52 -12.65 13.25 54.03
C PHE A 52 -11.54 12.69 53.11
N PRO A 53 -10.39 12.23 53.65
CA PRO A 53 -9.48 11.38 52.90
C PRO A 53 -9.90 9.92 53.09
N GLN A 54 -10.70 9.38 52.16
CA GLN A 54 -10.83 7.93 52.04
C GLN A 54 -9.83 7.45 51.00
N LYS A 55 -8.76 6.87 51.53
CA LYS A 55 -7.74 6.03 50.91
C LYS A 55 -8.31 5.24 49.71
N ILE A 56 -8.03 5.68 48.48
CA ILE A 56 -8.29 4.86 47.31
C ILE A 56 -7.23 3.76 47.32
N SER A 57 -7.63 2.60 47.82
CA SER A 57 -6.86 1.38 47.74
C SER A 57 -6.51 1.11 46.28
N THR A 58 -5.23 0.87 46.05
CA THR A 58 -4.69 0.29 44.83
C THR A 58 -5.32 -1.08 44.62
N VAL A 59 -6.44 -1.16 43.90
CA VAL A 59 -6.91 -2.43 43.36
C VAL A 59 -6.07 -2.68 42.11
N VAL A 60 -4.98 -3.40 42.32
CA VAL A 60 -4.23 -4.06 41.25
C VAL A 60 -5.23 -5.00 40.56
N SER A 61 -5.77 -4.57 39.41
CA SER A 61 -6.58 -5.45 38.55
C SER A 61 -5.64 -6.41 37.84
N GLN A 62 -5.24 -7.47 38.55
CA GLN A 62 -4.62 -8.65 37.95
C GLN A 62 -5.72 -9.48 37.30
N ASN A 63 -6.19 -9.06 36.13
CA ASN A 63 -6.84 -10.01 35.25
C ASN A 63 -6.35 -9.81 33.82
N THR A 64 -5.06 -10.09 33.63
CA THR A 64 -4.57 -10.53 32.32
C THR A 64 -5.16 -11.93 32.10
N GLN A 65 -6.42 -11.99 31.70
CA GLN A 65 -6.99 -13.22 31.17
C GLN A 65 -6.11 -13.60 29.98
N LYS A 66 -5.23 -14.59 30.19
CA LYS A 66 -4.50 -15.26 29.13
C LYS A 66 -5.51 -15.52 28.02
N LEU A 67 -5.36 -14.83 26.90
CA LEU A 67 -6.09 -15.17 25.69
C LEU A 67 -5.79 -16.63 25.45
N GLN A 68 -6.78 -17.48 25.70
CA GLN A 68 -6.64 -18.89 25.42
C GLN A 68 -6.42 -18.98 23.91
N THR A 69 -5.21 -19.35 23.52
CA THR A 69 -4.92 -19.69 22.15
C THR A 69 -5.88 -20.81 21.82
N PHE A 70 -6.89 -20.52 21.00
CA PHE A 70 -7.80 -21.53 20.47
C PHE A 70 -6.93 -22.48 19.64
N THR A 71 -6.38 -23.50 20.29
CA THR A 71 -5.61 -24.55 19.63
C THR A 71 -6.63 -25.30 18.79
N VAL A 72 -6.69 -24.96 17.50
CA VAL A 72 -7.60 -25.60 16.56
C VAL A 72 -7.15 -27.05 16.42
N PHE A 73 -7.80 -27.96 17.13
CA PHE A 73 -7.63 -29.39 16.94
C PHE A 73 -8.17 -29.75 15.55
N ALA A 74 -7.28 -29.77 14.56
CA ALA A 74 -7.62 -30.22 13.23
C ALA A 74 -7.95 -31.73 13.29
N HIS A 75 -9.15 -32.11 12.86
CA HIS A 75 -9.55 -33.51 12.80
C HIS A 75 -8.58 -34.31 11.92
N LYS A 76 -8.28 -35.56 12.27
CA LYS A 76 -7.40 -36.45 11.49
C LYS A 76 -7.88 -36.50 10.04
N GLY A 77 -7.00 -36.14 9.10
CA GLY A 77 -7.33 -36.05 7.67
C GLY A 77 -7.72 -34.66 7.16
N TYR A 78 -7.77 -33.62 8.00
CA TYR A 78 -7.91 -32.24 7.54
C TYR A 78 -6.70 -31.82 6.69
N LYS A 79 -6.95 -31.56 5.40
CA LYS A 79 -5.99 -30.96 4.46
C LYS A 79 -6.31 -29.49 4.28
N MET A 80 -5.29 -28.66 4.14
CA MET A 80 -5.44 -27.22 3.90
C MET A 80 -6.34 -26.96 2.69
N LYS A 81 -7.33 -26.07 2.82
CA LYS A 81 -8.22 -25.74 1.70
C LYS A 81 -7.69 -24.52 0.96
N THR A 82 -7.75 -24.57 -0.37
CA THR A 82 -7.41 -23.40 -1.20
C THR A 82 -8.54 -22.40 -1.24
N HIS A 83 -8.26 -21.12 -1.00
CA HIS A 83 -9.24 -20.06 -1.17
C HIS A 83 -9.55 -19.83 -2.67
N LYS A 84 -10.70 -20.34 -3.12
CA LYS A 84 -11.04 -20.39 -4.55
C LYS A 84 -11.21 -19.01 -5.18
N ALA A 85 -11.68 -18.00 -4.44
CA ALA A 85 -11.78 -16.65 -4.97
C ALA A 85 -10.40 -16.04 -5.27
N SER A 86 -9.39 -16.28 -4.41
CA SER A 86 -8.01 -15.89 -4.70
C SER A 86 -7.43 -16.65 -5.88
N ALA A 87 -7.70 -17.96 -5.98
CA ALA A 87 -7.19 -18.81 -7.06
C ALA A 87 -7.69 -18.36 -8.45
N LYS A 88 -8.90 -17.81 -8.54
CA LYS A 88 -9.45 -17.24 -9.78
C LYS A 88 -8.77 -15.92 -10.20
N ARG A 89 -8.06 -15.25 -9.29
CA ARG A 89 -7.50 -13.89 -9.51
C ARG A 89 -5.99 -13.91 -9.75
N PHE A 90 -5.26 -14.78 -9.07
CA PHE A 90 -3.80 -14.87 -9.10
C PHE A 90 -3.33 -16.13 -9.81
N ARG A 91 -2.26 -16.01 -10.57
CA ARG A 91 -1.57 -17.16 -11.18
C ARG A 91 -0.06 -16.99 -11.13
N VAL A 92 0.65 -18.09 -11.33
CA VAL A 92 2.12 -18.11 -11.33
C VAL A 92 2.64 -18.26 -12.75
N THR A 93 3.73 -17.57 -13.05
CA THR A 93 4.51 -17.74 -14.30
C THR A 93 5.43 -18.95 -14.20
N GLY A 94 5.97 -19.45 -15.32
CA GLY A 94 6.90 -20.60 -15.29
C GLY A 94 8.12 -20.40 -14.38
N ARG A 95 8.60 -19.16 -14.24
CA ARG A 95 9.71 -18.79 -13.34
C ARG A 95 9.33 -18.74 -11.85
N GLY A 96 8.03 -18.72 -11.53
CA GLY A 96 7.54 -18.72 -10.14
C GLY A 96 7.04 -17.37 -9.62
N LYS A 97 6.94 -16.31 -10.44
CA LYS A 97 6.37 -15.02 -10.03
C LYS A 97 4.85 -15.01 -10.02
N ILE A 98 4.23 -14.31 -9.07
CA ILE A 98 2.77 -14.15 -8.98
C ILE A 98 2.31 -12.95 -9.82
N VAL A 99 1.34 -13.18 -10.71
CA VAL A 99 0.78 -12.15 -11.59
C VAL A 99 -0.73 -12.03 -11.43
N ARG A 100 -1.24 -10.83 -11.71
CA ARG A 100 -2.66 -10.45 -11.68
C ARG A 100 -3.04 -9.54 -12.85
N ARG A 101 -4.34 -9.39 -13.07
CA ARG A 101 -4.88 -8.34 -13.95
C ARG A 101 -4.92 -6.99 -13.21
N ARG A 102 -4.87 -5.89 -13.96
CA ARG A 102 -5.16 -4.55 -13.42
C ARG A 102 -6.67 -4.30 -13.44
N SER A 103 -7.17 -3.57 -12.44
CA SER A 103 -8.59 -3.21 -12.33
C SER A 103 -8.97 -2.03 -13.23
N GLY A 104 -10.27 -1.86 -13.50
CA GLY A 104 -10.81 -0.64 -14.13
C GLY A 104 -10.98 -0.65 -15.66
N LYS A 105 -10.98 -1.83 -16.31
CA LYS A 105 -11.18 -2.00 -17.77
C LYS A 105 -12.49 -2.72 -18.15
N GLN A 106 -13.53 -2.64 -17.30
CA GLN A 106 -14.83 -3.28 -17.56
C GLN A 106 -15.83 -2.30 -18.21
N HIS A 107 -16.09 -1.14 -17.58
CA HIS A 107 -17.03 -0.12 -18.05
C HIS A 107 -16.38 1.28 -18.04
N LEU A 108 -17.09 2.29 -18.60
CA LEU A 108 -16.63 3.68 -18.73
C LEU A 108 -15.28 3.78 -19.45
N LEU A 109 -15.16 3.13 -20.61
CA LEU A 109 -13.93 3.10 -21.40
C LEU A 109 -13.78 4.34 -22.30
N ALA A 110 -14.89 4.98 -22.68
CA ALA A 110 -14.90 6.16 -23.54
C ALA A 110 -14.07 7.31 -22.94
N LYS A 111 -14.26 7.62 -21.65
CA LYS A 111 -13.51 8.67 -20.92
C LYS A 111 -12.04 8.32 -20.62
N LYS A 112 -11.57 7.13 -20.99
CA LYS A 112 -10.18 6.68 -20.71
C LYS A 112 -9.35 6.78 -21.99
N ASN A 113 -8.28 7.58 -21.95
CA ASN A 113 -7.28 7.64 -23.03
C ASN A 113 -6.77 6.23 -23.39
N ASN A 114 -6.51 5.98 -24.68
CA ASN A 114 -5.96 4.73 -25.19
C ASN A 114 -4.69 4.27 -24.45
N LYS A 115 -3.76 5.17 -24.11
CA LYS A 115 -2.56 4.86 -23.31
C LYS A 115 -2.93 4.20 -21.97
N ARG A 116 -3.98 4.71 -21.30
CA ARG A 116 -4.50 4.13 -20.05
C ARG A 116 -5.14 2.76 -20.30
N LYS A 117 -5.93 2.61 -21.35
CA LYS A 117 -6.58 1.33 -21.71
C LYS A 117 -5.56 0.23 -22.01
N LEU A 118 -4.47 0.54 -22.70
CA LEU A 118 -3.37 -0.39 -22.99
C LEU A 118 -2.64 -0.81 -21.71
N ARG A 119 -2.36 0.14 -20.81
CA ARG A 119 -1.76 -0.15 -19.51
C ARG A 119 -2.61 -1.13 -18.70
N LEU A 120 -3.92 -0.96 -18.69
CA LEU A 120 -4.85 -1.80 -17.92
C LEU A 120 -5.03 -3.22 -18.50
N SER A 121 -4.78 -3.45 -19.79
CA SER A 121 -4.85 -4.80 -20.39
C SER A 121 -3.72 -5.71 -19.98
N LYS A 122 -2.53 -5.17 -19.71
CA LYS A 122 -1.34 -5.97 -19.44
C LYS A 122 -1.42 -6.60 -18.06
N MET A 123 -0.95 -7.85 -17.95
CA MET A 123 -0.72 -8.46 -16.65
C MET A 123 0.35 -7.70 -15.88
N HIS A 124 0.24 -7.74 -14.56
CA HIS A 124 1.13 -7.05 -13.65
C HIS A 124 1.53 -7.98 -12.51
N GLU A 125 2.76 -7.83 -12.04
CA GLU A 125 3.25 -8.55 -10.87
C GLU A 125 2.52 -8.09 -9.60
N VAL A 126 2.33 -8.98 -8.64
CA VAL A 126 1.79 -8.59 -7.32
C VAL A 126 2.83 -7.76 -6.57
N SER A 127 2.39 -6.81 -5.74
CA SER A 127 3.32 -5.99 -4.93
C SER A 127 3.93 -6.87 -3.84
N ARG A 128 5.18 -6.62 -3.44
CA ARG A 128 5.85 -7.49 -2.47
C ARG A 128 5.10 -7.58 -1.13
N SER A 129 4.47 -6.50 -0.69
CA SER A 129 3.70 -6.42 0.54
C SER A 129 2.49 -7.37 0.57
N ASP A 130 1.89 -7.67 -0.58
CA ASP A 130 0.70 -8.52 -0.66
C ASP A 130 1.03 -10.03 -0.74
N TYR A 131 2.32 -10.40 -0.88
CA TYR A 131 2.71 -11.80 -1.12
C TYR A 131 2.28 -12.72 0.02
N ASP A 132 2.45 -12.29 1.27
CA ASP A 132 2.15 -13.13 2.44
C ASP A 132 0.66 -13.49 2.50
N ASN A 133 -0.21 -12.50 2.23
CA ASN A 133 -1.66 -12.70 2.17
C ASN A 133 -2.06 -13.67 1.04
N VAL A 134 -1.46 -13.54 -0.14
CA VAL A 134 -1.78 -14.39 -1.29
C VAL A 134 -1.31 -15.82 -1.08
N ILE A 135 -0.09 -16.01 -0.56
CA ILE A 135 0.49 -17.33 -0.31
C ILE A 135 -0.26 -18.04 0.81
N GLY A 136 -0.61 -17.34 1.89
CA GLY A 136 -1.42 -17.90 2.98
C GLY A 136 -2.79 -18.40 2.52
N ALA A 137 -3.42 -17.69 1.58
CA ALA A 137 -4.71 -18.08 1.00
C ALA A 137 -4.61 -19.24 -0.02
N LEU A 138 -3.43 -19.46 -0.60
CA LEU A 138 -3.18 -20.40 -1.70
C LEU A 138 -2.05 -21.39 -1.34
N PRO A 139 -2.29 -22.31 -0.39
CA PRO A 139 -1.26 -23.17 0.19
C PRO A 139 -0.59 -24.13 -0.80
N TYR A 140 -1.29 -24.49 -1.89
CA TYR A 140 -0.77 -25.42 -2.92
C TYR A 140 -0.18 -24.71 -4.15
N LEU A 141 -0.07 -23.38 -4.12
CA LEU A 141 0.49 -22.62 -5.23
C LEU A 141 2.02 -22.54 -5.11
N LYS A 142 2.75 -23.11 -6.08
CA LYS A 142 4.22 -23.07 -6.10
C LYS A 142 4.72 -21.69 -6.54
N VAL A 143 5.44 -20.99 -5.67
CA VAL A 143 5.93 -19.61 -5.90
C VAL A 143 7.43 -19.53 -5.64
N ASN A 144 8.17 -18.79 -6.46
CA ASN A 144 9.58 -18.45 -6.23
C ASN A 144 9.70 -16.97 -5.86
N ARG A 145 10.01 -16.69 -4.59
CA ARG A 145 10.13 -15.33 -4.04
C ARG A 145 11.32 -14.53 -4.56
N LYS A 146 12.30 -15.18 -5.19
CA LYS A 146 13.53 -14.58 -5.72
C LYS A 146 13.50 -14.40 -7.24
N ALA A 147 12.49 -14.94 -7.92
CA ALA A 147 12.37 -14.79 -9.36
C ALA A 147 12.21 -13.31 -9.72
N THR A 148 13.13 -12.79 -10.53
CA THR A 148 13.17 -11.40 -11.01
C THR A 148 12.89 -11.29 -12.51
#